data_AF-A0A166HI47-F1
#
_entry.id   AF-A0A166HI47-F1
#
_cell.length_a   1.000
_cell.length_b   1.000
_cell.length_c   1.000
_cell.angle_alpha   90.00
_cell.angle_beta   90.00
_cell.angle_gamma   90.00
#
_symmetry.space_group_name_H-M   'P 1'
#
loop_
_entity.id
_entity.type
_entity.pdbx_description
1 polymer ?
#
loop_
_entity_poly.entity_id
_entity_poly.type
_entity_poly.pdbx_seq_one_letter_code
_entity_poly.pdbx_strand_id
1 'polypeptide(L)'
;MADLFGFINHTAPGEAEAELTLLNQLRHIHTVITNDVNVFLFGALRVIHNWNAKTNGDAVQVFSLAALGLKGGERLTRGSLILIALLAGGNYDQGGISGCRASLASRVALYGLGDQLLGIAMCHSGSDLDGALAGWRDDLRRALCDDPKNIIGRRCGSIASKINSTFPSTIMPTQIH
;
A
#
# COMPACT_ATOMS: atom_id res chain seq x y z
N MET A 1 -2.10 31.10 13.69
CA MET A 1 -2.36 31.75 12.37
C MET A 1 -3.59 31.14 11.71
N ALA A 2 -3.74 29.81 11.67
CA ALA A 2 -4.94 29.16 11.14
C ALA A 2 -6.23 29.50 11.92
N ASP A 3 -6.16 29.56 13.26
CA ASP A 3 -7.34 29.89 14.09
C ASP A 3 -7.88 31.30 13.82
N LEU A 4 -7.01 32.22 13.37
CA LEU A 4 -7.38 33.60 13.03
C LEU A 4 -8.33 33.66 11.82
N PHE A 5 -8.27 32.65 10.94
CA PHE A 5 -9.13 32.51 9.77
C PHE A 5 -10.32 31.58 10.00
N GLY A 6 -10.53 31.12 11.24
CA GLY A 6 -11.60 30.17 11.58
C GLY A 6 -11.35 28.74 11.08
N PHE A 7 -10.11 28.41 10.72
CA PHE A 7 -9.75 27.03 10.38
C PHE A 7 -9.60 26.18 11.64
N ILE A 8 -9.92 24.90 11.50
CA ILE A 8 -9.78 23.92 12.57
C ILE A 8 -8.35 23.38 12.55
N ASN A 9 -7.68 23.46 13.70
CA ASN A 9 -6.44 22.75 13.94
C ASN A 9 -6.72 21.44 14.67
N HIS A 10 -6.16 20.34 14.17
CA HIS A 10 -6.27 19.01 14.76
C HIS A 10 -4.87 18.45 15.00
N THR A 11 -4.63 17.87 16.17
CA THR A 11 -3.37 17.21 16.50
C THR A 11 -3.59 15.71 16.47
N ALA A 12 -2.93 15.02 15.54
CA ALA A 12 -2.99 13.57 15.45
C ALA A 12 -2.34 12.92 16.69
N PRO A 13 -2.89 11.80 17.20
CA PRO A 13 -2.27 11.05 18.30
C PRO A 13 -0.95 10.38 17.90
N GLY A 14 -0.76 10.13 16.60
CA GLY A 14 0.45 9.55 16.02
C GLY A 14 0.78 10.16 14.66
N GLU A 15 0.81 9.34 13.61
CA GLU A 15 1.14 9.78 12.25
C GLU A 15 -0.04 10.55 11.62
N ALA A 16 0.23 11.75 11.12
CA ALA A 16 -0.81 12.65 10.60
C ALA A 16 -1.54 12.03 9.39
N GLU A 17 -0.83 11.29 8.55
CA GLU A 17 -1.34 10.60 7.36
C GLU A 17 -2.34 9.50 7.74
N ALA A 18 -2.08 8.77 8.84
CA ALA A 18 -2.97 7.75 9.35
C ALA A 18 -4.26 8.39 9.88
N GLU A 19 -4.14 9.46 10.66
CA GLU A 19 -5.28 10.21 11.20
C GLU A 19 -6.13 10.86 10.09
N LEU A 20 -5.50 11.52 9.12
CA LEU A 20 -6.18 12.11 7.96
C LEU A 20 -6.92 11.04 7.15
N THR A 21 -6.32 9.86 7.02
CA THR A 21 -6.98 8.73 6.36
C THR A 21 -8.21 8.27 7.10
N LEU A 22 -8.13 8.16 8.44
CA LEU A 22 -9.28 7.80 9.27
C LEU A 22 -10.40 8.83 9.13
N LEU A 23 -10.09 10.12 9.23
CA LEU A 23 -11.07 11.20 9.02
C LEU A 23 -11.68 11.16 7.62
N ASN A 24 -10.90 10.77 6.60
CA ASN A 24 -11.39 10.61 5.24
C ASN A 24 -12.35 9.43 5.07
N GLN A 25 -12.05 8.30 5.71
CA GLN A 25 -12.89 7.12 5.73
C GLN A 25 -14.20 7.35 6.51
N LEU A 26 -14.11 8.05 7.65
CA LEU A 26 -15.26 8.45 8.48
C LEU A 26 -16.04 9.65 7.91
N ARG A 27 -15.68 10.15 6.72
CA ARG A 27 -16.34 11.28 6.03
C ARG A 27 -16.33 12.61 6.78
N HIS A 28 -15.44 12.78 7.76
CA HIS A 28 -15.20 14.09 8.37
C HIS A 28 -14.49 15.03 7.39
N ILE A 29 -13.66 14.47 6.51
CA ILE A 29 -13.06 15.18 5.37
C ILE A 29 -13.26 14.42 4.07
N HIS A 30 -13.38 15.14 2.96
CA HIS A 30 -13.64 14.54 1.64
C HIS A 30 -12.36 14.11 0.90
N THR A 31 -11.29 14.86 1.09
CA THR A 31 -10.04 14.73 0.36
C THR A 31 -8.88 15.05 1.30
N VAL A 32 -7.80 14.28 1.21
CA VAL A 32 -6.55 14.56 1.91
C VAL A 32 -5.63 15.33 0.98
N ILE A 33 -5.02 16.41 1.43
CA ILE A 33 -3.98 17.12 0.68
C ILE A 33 -2.65 16.76 1.31
N THR A 34 -1.80 16.01 0.60
CA THR A 34 -0.49 15.62 1.12
C THR A 34 0.50 15.29 0.01
N ASN A 35 1.77 15.56 0.26
CA ASN A 35 2.87 15.11 -0.58
C ASN A 35 3.38 13.72 -0.19
N ASP A 36 2.85 13.12 0.87
CA ASP A 36 3.17 11.75 1.24
C ASP A 36 2.27 10.74 0.53
N VAL A 37 2.87 9.75 -0.12
CA VAL A 37 2.19 8.66 -0.82
C VAL A 37 1.75 7.53 0.13
N ASN A 38 2.27 7.52 1.36
CA ASN A 38 1.95 6.54 2.41
C ASN A 38 0.47 6.59 2.81
N VAL A 39 -0.19 7.74 2.60
CA VAL A 39 -1.62 7.94 2.85
C VAL A 39 -2.52 6.90 2.14
N PHE A 40 -2.11 6.39 0.97
CA PHE A 40 -2.85 5.33 0.28
C PHE A 40 -2.69 3.97 0.96
N LEU A 41 -1.56 3.72 1.62
CA LEU A 41 -1.30 2.49 2.36
C LEU A 41 -2.09 2.46 3.67
N PHE A 42 -2.33 3.63 4.27
CA PHE A 42 -3.30 3.79 5.36
C PHE A 42 -4.75 3.62 4.88
N GLY A 43 -5.01 3.84 3.59
CA GLY A 43 -6.31 3.59 2.96
C GLY A 43 -7.13 4.85 2.64
N ALA A 44 -6.48 6.00 2.37
CA ALA A 44 -7.19 7.17 1.92
C ALA A 44 -7.90 6.94 0.57
N LEU A 45 -9.08 7.53 0.43
CA LEU A 45 -9.96 7.30 -0.71
C LEU A 45 -9.73 8.31 -1.84
N ARG A 46 -9.41 9.55 -1.48
CA ARG A 46 -9.14 10.67 -2.39
C ARG A 46 -8.02 11.55 -1.83
N VAL A 47 -7.00 11.77 -2.65
CA VAL A 47 -5.80 12.52 -2.28
C VAL A 47 -5.46 13.53 -3.36
N ILE A 48 -5.19 14.77 -2.96
CA ILE A 48 -4.52 15.76 -3.80
C ILE A 48 -3.03 15.70 -3.47
N HIS A 49 -2.23 15.40 -4.49
CA HIS A 49 -0.78 15.27 -4.34
C HIS A 49 -0.05 16.33 -5.16
N ASN A 50 1.09 16.78 -4.64
CA ASN A 50 1.98 17.73 -5.30
C ASN A 50 1.30 19.05 -5.70
N TRP A 51 0.43 19.58 -4.82
CA TRP A 51 -0.14 20.91 -5.05
C TRP A 51 0.92 21.98 -4.79
N ASN A 52 1.31 22.66 -5.86
CA ASN A 52 2.13 23.85 -5.80
C ASN A 52 1.46 24.97 -6.61
N ALA A 53 0.88 25.95 -5.93
CA ALA A 53 0.16 27.05 -6.57
C ALA A 53 1.05 27.90 -7.50
N LYS A 54 2.36 27.95 -7.27
CA LYS A 54 3.29 28.74 -8.12
C LYS A 54 3.58 28.07 -9.46
N THR A 55 3.63 26.73 -9.49
CA THR A 55 3.97 25.98 -10.70
C THR A 55 2.74 25.42 -11.41
N ASN A 56 1.70 25.05 -10.64
CA ASN A 56 0.52 24.37 -11.17
C ASN A 56 -0.67 25.34 -11.32
N GLY A 57 -0.55 26.59 -10.88
CA GLY A 57 -1.65 27.54 -10.82
C GLY A 57 -2.81 26.98 -10.00
N ASP A 58 -4.01 26.97 -10.59
CA ASP A 58 -5.24 26.44 -10.00
C ASP A 58 -5.44 24.93 -10.27
N ALA A 59 -4.56 24.28 -11.02
CA ALA A 59 -4.68 22.87 -11.33
C ALA A 59 -4.12 21.99 -10.20
N VAL A 60 -4.88 20.95 -9.84
CA VAL A 60 -4.48 19.96 -8.83
C VAL A 60 -4.58 18.54 -9.40
N GLN A 61 -3.64 17.68 -9.03
CA GLN A 61 -3.71 16.26 -9.36
C GLN A 61 -4.48 15.54 -8.25
N VAL A 62 -5.62 14.96 -8.62
CA VAL A 62 -6.47 14.17 -7.72
C VAL A 62 -6.30 12.70 -8.03
N PHE A 63 -5.95 11.94 -7.02
CA PHE A 63 -5.83 10.49 -7.06
C PHE A 63 -6.95 9.89 -6.24
N SER A 64 -7.68 8.93 -6.82
CA SER A 64 -8.69 8.17 -6.10
C SER A 64 -8.35 6.70 -6.10
N LEU A 65 -8.36 6.06 -4.93
CA LEU A 65 -8.15 4.62 -4.81
C LEU A 65 -9.10 3.82 -5.71
N ALA A 66 -10.33 4.31 -5.90
CA ALA A 66 -11.30 3.65 -6.76
C ALA A 66 -10.93 3.69 -8.26
N ALA A 67 -10.17 4.71 -8.67
CA ALA A 67 -9.70 4.93 -10.03
C ALA A 67 -8.24 4.49 -10.23
N LEU A 68 -7.55 4.05 -9.17
CA LEU A 68 -6.20 3.49 -9.29
C LEU A 68 -6.29 2.15 -10.01
N GLY A 69 -5.57 2.06 -11.12
CA GLY A 69 -5.46 0.85 -11.91
C GLY A 69 -4.19 0.85 -12.74
N LEU A 70 -3.84 -0.32 -13.24
CA LEU A 70 -2.73 -0.47 -14.17
C LEU A 70 -3.18 -0.18 -15.59
N LYS A 71 -2.21 -0.02 -16.51
CA LYS A 71 -2.49 0.24 -17.94
C LYS A 71 -3.33 -0.85 -18.62
N GLY A 72 -3.56 -2.01 -17.99
CA GLY A 72 -4.45 -3.08 -18.46
C GLY A 72 -5.91 -2.98 -17.97
N GLY A 73 -6.25 -1.96 -17.17
CA GLY A 73 -7.60 -1.77 -16.62
C GLY A 73 -7.86 -2.51 -15.31
N GLU A 74 -6.90 -3.29 -14.81
CA GLU A 74 -7.01 -3.95 -13.52
C GLU A 74 -6.87 -2.94 -12.38
N ARG A 75 -7.82 -2.97 -11.45
CA ARG A 75 -7.87 -2.05 -10.31
C ARG A 75 -6.85 -2.45 -9.26
N LEU A 76 -6.12 -1.45 -8.75
CA LEU A 76 -5.25 -1.62 -7.60
C LEU A 76 -6.04 -1.38 -6.32
N THR A 77 -6.01 -2.36 -5.43
CA THR A 77 -6.59 -2.27 -4.09
C THR A 77 -5.58 -1.73 -3.09
N ARG A 78 -6.03 -1.40 -1.87
CA ARG A 78 -5.13 -1.08 -0.76
C ARG A 78 -4.13 -2.22 -0.52
N GLY A 79 -4.60 -3.46 -0.46
CA GLY A 79 -3.72 -4.63 -0.33
C GLY A 79 -2.72 -4.73 -1.48
N SER A 80 -3.14 -4.42 -2.71
CA SER A 80 -2.24 -4.38 -3.87
C SER A 80 -1.09 -3.38 -3.66
N LEU A 81 -1.38 -2.16 -3.20
CA LEU A 81 -0.38 -1.13 -2.95
C LEU A 81 0.59 -1.51 -1.81
N ILE A 82 0.07 -2.13 -0.75
CA ILE A 82 0.87 -2.65 0.36
C ILE A 82 1.86 -3.70 -0.15
N LEU A 83 1.38 -4.66 -0.94
CA LEU A 83 2.25 -5.69 -1.51
C LEU A 83 3.30 -5.11 -2.45
N ILE A 84 2.94 -4.10 -3.26
CA ILE A 84 3.90 -3.41 -4.12
C ILE A 84 5.02 -2.76 -3.29
N ALA A 85 4.66 -2.05 -2.22
CA ALA A 85 5.62 -1.41 -1.33
C ALA A 85 6.57 -2.42 -0.66
N LEU A 86 6.05 -3.55 -0.18
CA LEU A 86 6.84 -4.61 0.44
C LEU A 86 7.80 -5.29 -0.54
N LEU A 87 7.36 -5.52 -1.78
CA LEU A 87 8.17 -6.22 -2.79
C LEU A 87 9.22 -5.31 -3.43
N ALA A 88 8.81 -4.11 -3.87
CA ALA A 88 9.68 -3.20 -4.62
C ALA A 88 10.62 -2.39 -3.73
N GLY A 89 10.37 -2.38 -2.42
CA GLY A 89 11.01 -1.50 -1.47
C GLY A 89 10.34 -0.13 -1.44
N GLY A 90 10.27 0.45 -0.25
CA GLY A 90 9.67 1.75 0.01
C GLY A 90 10.02 2.22 1.43
N ASN A 91 9.32 3.24 1.92
CA ASN A 91 9.59 3.77 3.27
C ASN A 91 9.38 2.74 4.39
N TYR A 92 8.60 1.68 4.14
CA TYR A 92 8.27 0.62 5.12
C TYR A 92 9.24 -0.57 5.10
N ASP A 93 9.90 -0.82 3.97
CA ASP A 93 10.98 -1.79 3.85
C ASP A 93 11.98 -1.22 2.85
N GLN A 94 12.98 -0.49 3.36
CA GLN A 94 14.00 0.14 2.52
C GLN A 94 14.82 -0.90 1.73
N GLY A 95 14.83 -2.17 2.16
CA GLY A 95 15.52 -3.25 1.48
C GLY A 95 14.70 -3.87 0.35
N GLY A 96 13.37 -3.96 0.53
CA GLY A 96 12.48 -4.70 -0.36
C GLY A 96 13.01 -6.10 -0.68
N ILE A 97 12.53 -6.72 -1.77
CA ILE A 97 13.21 -7.89 -2.31
C ILE A 97 14.17 -7.44 -3.40
N SER A 98 15.48 -7.58 -3.14
CA SER A 98 16.53 -7.26 -4.12
C SER A 98 16.23 -7.87 -5.50
N GLY A 99 16.13 -7.01 -6.52
CA GLY A 99 15.81 -7.39 -7.91
C GLY A 99 14.32 -7.36 -8.25
N CYS A 100 13.43 -7.18 -7.28
CA CYS A 100 12.02 -6.95 -7.51
C CYS A 100 11.77 -5.45 -7.78
N ARG A 101 11.44 -5.11 -9.03
CA ARG A 101 11.11 -3.73 -9.41
C ARG A 101 9.62 -3.48 -9.24
N ALA A 102 9.23 -2.21 -9.06
CA ALA A 102 7.82 -1.81 -9.00
C ALA A 102 6.97 -2.36 -10.15
N SER A 103 7.52 -2.49 -11.36
CA SER A 103 6.81 -3.08 -12.51
C SER A 103 6.49 -4.58 -12.35
N LEU A 104 7.38 -5.34 -11.71
CA LEU A 104 7.14 -6.74 -11.38
C LEU A 104 6.18 -6.84 -10.20
N ALA A 105 6.44 -6.08 -9.13
CA ALA A 105 5.60 -6.05 -7.94
C ALA A 105 4.14 -5.70 -8.26
N SER A 106 3.91 -4.74 -9.18
CA SER A 106 2.58 -4.37 -9.65
C SER A 106 1.85 -5.53 -10.34
N ARG A 107 2.58 -6.35 -11.12
CA ARG A 107 2.00 -7.55 -11.76
C ARG A 107 1.70 -8.65 -10.75
N VAL A 108 2.61 -8.85 -9.78
CA VAL A 108 2.41 -9.82 -8.69
C VAL A 108 1.20 -9.44 -7.84
N ALA A 109 0.96 -8.14 -7.62
CA ALA A 109 -0.20 -7.65 -6.87
C ALA A 109 -1.54 -8.06 -7.49
N LEU A 110 -1.61 -8.21 -8.83
CA LEU A 110 -2.81 -8.68 -9.53
C LEU A 110 -3.19 -10.14 -9.24
N TYR A 111 -2.33 -10.91 -8.58
CA TYR A 111 -2.70 -12.23 -8.08
C TYR A 111 -3.67 -12.19 -6.89
N GLY A 112 -3.92 -11.02 -6.30
CA GLY A 112 -4.80 -10.84 -5.14
C GLY A 112 -4.12 -11.12 -3.79
N LEU A 113 -2.83 -11.44 -3.82
CA LEU A 113 -2.03 -11.76 -2.63
C LEU A 113 -1.91 -10.59 -1.65
N GLY A 114 -2.06 -9.35 -2.13
CA GLY A 114 -2.02 -8.16 -1.28
C GLY A 114 -3.24 -8.05 -0.37
N ASP A 115 -4.44 -8.35 -0.88
CA ASP A 115 -5.66 -8.33 -0.08
C ASP A 115 -5.72 -9.52 0.88
N GLN A 116 -5.20 -10.68 0.47
CA GLN A 116 -5.00 -11.84 1.35
C GLN A 116 -4.07 -11.48 2.53
N LEU A 117 -2.92 -10.83 2.26
CA LEU A 117 -2.00 -10.38 3.30
C LEU A 117 -2.67 -9.40 4.26
N LEU A 118 -3.42 -8.44 3.73
CA LEU A 118 -4.14 -7.46 4.54
C LEU A 118 -5.19 -8.13 5.45
N GLY A 119 -5.93 -9.11 4.92
CA GLY A 119 -6.88 -9.91 5.71
C GLY A 119 -6.20 -10.72 6.81
N ILE A 120 -5.06 -11.36 6.50
CA ILE A 120 -4.26 -12.09 7.50
C ILE A 120 -3.85 -11.14 8.64
N ALA A 121 -3.30 -9.97 8.30
CA ALA A 121 -2.85 -8.97 9.27
C ALA A 121 -3.97 -8.37 10.13
N MET A 122 -5.21 -8.40 9.66
CA MET A 122 -6.38 -7.90 10.40
C MET A 122 -7.03 -8.97 11.28
N CYS A 123 -6.94 -10.25 10.91
CA CYS A 123 -7.69 -11.32 11.57
C CYS A 123 -6.85 -12.22 12.48
N HIS A 124 -5.52 -12.21 12.36
CA HIS A 124 -4.64 -13.14 13.09
C HIS A 124 -3.64 -12.39 13.96
N SER A 125 -3.28 -13.00 15.09
CA SER A 125 -2.29 -12.46 16.04
C SER A 125 -1.43 -13.60 16.59
N GLY A 126 -0.18 -13.30 16.96
CA GLY A 126 0.71 -14.28 17.60
C GLY A 126 1.06 -15.47 16.71
N SER A 127 1.00 -16.70 17.23
CA SER A 127 1.43 -17.91 16.49
C SER A 127 0.54 -18.29 15.31
N ASP A 128 -0.74 -17.89 15.35
CA ASP A 128 -1.70 -18.11 14.25
C ASP A 128 -1.33 -17.28 13.01
N LEU A 129 -0.79 -16.08 13.25
CA LEU A 129 -0.29 -15.18 12.21
C LEU A 129 0.90 -15.80 11.46
N ASP A 130 1.85 -16.42 12.16
CA ASP A 130 3.01 -17.05 11.53
C ASP A 130 2.63 -18.21 10.62
N GLY A 131 1.64 -19.02 11.03
CA GLY A 131 1.08 -20.10 10.22
C GLY A 131 0.38 -19.60 8.96
N ALA A 132 -0.49 -18.60 9.10
CA ALA A 132 -1.18 -17.98 7.98
C ALA A 132 -0.18 -17.32 6.99
N LEU A 133 0.85 -16.65 7.51
CA LEU A 133 1.92 -16.07 6.69
C LEU A 133 2.75 -17.13 5.99
N ALA A 134 2.98 -18.30 6.58
CA ALA A 134 3.69 -19.39 5.92
C ALA A 134 2.96 -19.85 4.64
N GLY A 135 1.65 -20.10 4.73
CA GLY A 135 0.83 -20.45 3.56
C GLY A 135 0.82 -19.33 2.52
N TRP A 136 0.68 -18.08 2.95
CA TRP A 136 0.73 -16.91 2.06
C TRP A 136 2.08 -16.76 1.34
N ARG A 137 3.21 -17.00 2.01
CA ARG A 137 4.54 -16.98 1.38
C ARG A 137 4.65 -18.06 0.30
N ASP A 138 4.08 -19.23 0.52
CA ASP A 138 4.10 -20.32 -0.47
C ASP A 138 3.29 -19.95 -1.71
N ASP A 139 2.13 -19.31 -1.53
CA ASP A 139 1.33 -18.79 -2.65
C ASP A 139 2.09 -17.71 -3.43
N LEU A 140 2.78 -16.81 -2.73
CA LEU A 140 3.61 -15.77 -3.34
C LEU A 140 4.79 -16.37 -4.11
N ARG A 141 5.48 -17.37 -3.55
CA ARG A 141 6.56 -18.09 -4.25
C ARG A 141 6.02 -18.79 -5.49
N ARG A 142 4.86 -19.45 -5.39
CA ARG A 142 4.21 -20.12 -6.53
C ARG A 142 3.86 -19.13 -7.63
N ALA A 143 3.30 -17.97 -7.30
CA ALA A 143 3.01 -16.92 -8.27
C ALA A 143 4.27 -16.46 -9.01
N LEU A 144 5.40 -16.32 -8.31
CA LEU A 144 6.69 -15.91 -8.91
C LEU A 144 7.38 -17.03 -9.70
N CYS A 145 7.28 -18.29 -9.26
CA CYS A 145 7.94 -19.42 -9.90
C CYS A 145 7.17 -19.91 -11.13
N ASP A 146 5.86 -20.03 -11.02
CA ASP A 146 5.03 -20.74 -11.99
C ASP A 146 4.25 -19.79 -12.88
N ASP A 147 4.00 -18.56 -12.42
CA ASP A 147 3.18 -17.55 -13.10
C ASP A 147 1.88 -18.14 -13.68
N PRO A 148 1.03 -18.78 -12.85
CA PRO A 148 -0.05 -19.66 -13.33
C PRO A 148 -1.11 -18.93 -14.15
N LYS A 149 -1.24 -17.60 -14.00
CA LYS A 149 -2.16 -16.77 -14.78
C LYS A 149 -1.48 -16.06 -15.95
N ASN A 150 -0.18 -16.28 -16.16
CA ASN A 150 0.65 -15.61 -17.16
C ASN A 150 0.59 -14.06 -17.07
N ILE A 151 0.45 -13.52 -15.86
CA ILE A 151 0.35 -12.08 -15.62
C ILE A 151 1.74 -11.44 -15.58
N ILE A 152 2.72 -12.15 -15.02
CA ILE A 152 4.10 -11.67 -14.92
C ILE A 152 4.77 -11.75 -16.30
N GLY A 153 4.47 -12.80 -17.08
CA GLY A 153 5.03 -13.08 -18.40
C GLY A 153 6.43 -13.70 -18.36
N ARG A 154 6.92 -14.07 -17.16
CA ARG A 154 8.21 -14.74 -16.96
C ARG A 154 8.31 -15.36 -15.57
N ARG A 155 9.13 -16.39 -15.43
CA ARG A 155 9.47 -17.00 -14.14
C ARG A 155 10.52 -16.19 -13.41
N CYS A 156 10.28 -15.92 -12.14
CA CYS A 156 11.10 -15.09 -11.25
C CYS A 156 11.61 -15.90 -10.05
N GLY A 157 12.10 -17.13 -10.29
CA GLY A 157 12.53 -18.05 -9.23
C GLY A 157 13.65 -17.50 -8.33
N SER A 158 14.53 -16.65 -8.87
CA SER A 158 15.59 -15.97 -8.08
C SER A 158 15.07 -14.92 -7.10
N ILE A 159 13.85 -14.41 -7.32
CA ILE A 159 13.16 -13.50 -6.39
C ILE A 159 12.36 -14.34 -5.40
N ALA A 160 11.71 -15.41 -5.87
CA ALA A 160 10.99 -16.34 -5.01
C ALA A 160 11.88 -16.96 -3.92
N SER A 161 13.13 -17.32 -4.26
CA SER A 161 14.09 -17.89 -3.31
C SER A 161 14.51 -16.91 -2.19
N LYS A 162 14.31 -15.60 -2.38
CA LYS A 162 14.60 -14.57 -1.38
C LYS A 162 13.45 -14.37 -0.38
N ILE A 163 12.26 -14.89 -0.68
CA ILE A 163 11.14 -14.89 0.26
C ILE A 163 11.42 -15.97 1.31
N ASN A 164 11.87 -15.56 2.49
CA ASN A 164 12.17 -16.45 3.61
C ASN A 164 11.06 -16.39 4.69
N SER A 165 11.23 -17.11 5.79
CA SER A 165 10.28 -17.13 6.90
C SER A 165 10.13 -15.79 7.65
N THR A 166 11.04 -14.84 7.45
CA THR A 166 10.99 -13.52 8.10
C THR A 166 10.30 -12.47 7.26
N PHE A 167 9.87 -12.79 6.04
CA PHE A 167 9.12 -11.87 5.17
C PHE A 167 7.61 -12.00 5.43
N PRO A 168 6.82 -10.91 5.47
CA PRO A 168 7.28 -9.51 5.49
C PRO A 168 7.94 -9.15 6.83
N SER A 169 8.96 -8.29 6.77
CA SER A 169 9.79 -7.84 7.91
C SER A 169 9.01 -6.96 8.90
N THR A 170 8.01 -6.24 8.42
CA THR A 170 7.05 -5.48 9.23
C THR A 170 5.67 -5.69 8.64
N ILE A 171 4.76 -6.20 9.47
CA ILE A 171 3.34 -6.20 9.16
C ILE A 171 2.87 -4.79 9.54
N MET A 172 2.33 -4.05 8.58
CA MET A 172 2.00 -2.63 8.68
C MET A 172 1.31 -2.21 9.99
N PRO A 173 1.37 -0.91 10.36
CA PRO A 173 0.58 -0.37 11.46
C PRO A 173 -0.92 -0.48 11.12
N THR A 174 -1.50 -1.63 11.43
CA THR A 174 -2.95 -1.87 11.42
C THR A 174 -3.61 -1.28 12.66
N GLN A 175 -2.82 -0.80 13.64
CA GLN A 175 -3.32 -0.21 14.87
C GLN A 175 -3.14 1.30 14.85
N ILE A 176 -4.25 1.97 14.57
CA ILE A 176 -4.51 3.30 15.09
C ILE A 176 -4.85 3.07 16.57
N HIS A 177 -3.92 3.42 17.47
CA HIS A 177 -4.17 3.54 18.90
C HIS A 177 -4.07 5.00 19.30
#